data_AF-A0A5M3X9A5-F1
#
_entry.id   AF-A0A5M3X9A5-F1
#
_cell.length_a   1.000
_cell.length_b   1.000
_cell.length_c   1.000
_cell.angle_alpha   90.00
_cell.angle_beta   90.00
_cell.angle_gamma   90.00
#
_symmetry.space_group_name_H-M   'P 1'
#
loop_
_entity.id
_entity.type
_entity.pdbx_description
1 polymer ?
#
loop_
_entity_poly.entity_id
_entity_poly.type
_entity_poly.pdbx_seq_one_letter_code
_entity_poly.pdbx_strand_id
1 'polypeptide(L)'
;MAAPSVLLAGFGIYQLNRVFDFVEDEINDPSAYAKAYLARFALRNMAMAAILASLLLSALFVGPAATALLTVTLLAGVLYSVPFFKRKRGESRRIKQVIGLKNIVPSAVWPIAAVLYPGISSPDPHMLQLFLAIALISCSVFIIEVAWDIRDSRGDRVAGISTLVTAFGHTRALLIPFGASSSYALSVALLVFLGHLSPLWLLPGFLPVLSAAIALLWKDSLAESRDRSHILVLINVLALIPLGLTGRWGA
;
A
#
# COMPACT_ATOMS: atom_id res chain seq x y z
N MET A 1 19.72 9.16 0.18
CA MET A 1 19.20 8.93 1.55
C MET A 1 17.67 8.81 1.62
N ALA A 2 16.92 9.22 0.58
CA ALA A 2 15.47 9.02 0.52
C ALA A 2 15.06 7.53 0.60
N ALA A 3 15.61 6.67 -0.26
CA ALA A 3 15.23 5.25 -0.29
C ALA A 3 15.44 4.51 1.05
N PRO A 4 16.60 4.60 1.74
CA PRO A 4 16.76 4.02 3.09
C PRO A 4 15.73 4.52 4.11
N SER A 5 15.37 5.82 4.05
CA SER A 5 14.36 6.40 4.94
C SER A 5 12.99 5.75 4.73
N VAL A 6 12.57 5.57 3.47
CA VAL A 6 11.29 4.93 3.12
C VAL A 6 11.28 3.46 3.52
N LEU A 7 12.38 2.74 3.30
CA LEU A 7 12.49 1.32 3.68
C LEU A 7 12.37 1.13 5.20
N LEU A 8 13.04 1.98 5.98
CA LEU A 8 12.94 1.95 7.44
C LEU A 8 11.54 2.35 7.93
N ALA A 9 10.91 3.36 7.30
CA ALA A 9 9.54 3.75 7.59
C ALA A 9 8.57 2.58 7.38
N GLY A 10 8.61 1.96 6.20
CA GLY A 10 7.79 0.80 5.87
C GLY A 10 8.03 -0.36 6.82
N PHE A 11 9.29 -0.72 7.06
CA PHE A 11 9.65 -1.76 8.02
C PHE A 11 9.06 -1.49 9.40
N GLY A 12 9.22 -0.27 9.92
CA GLY A 12 8.69 0.11 11.23
C GLY A 12 7.17 -0.01 11.30
N ILE A 13 6.44 0.51 10.31
CA ILE A 13 4.98 0.41 10.27
C ILE A 13 4.51 -1.04 10.16
N TYR A 14 5.16 -1.89 9.35
CA TYR A 14 4.81 -3.31 9.26
C TYR A 14 5.06 -4.06 10.58
N GLN A 15 6.16 -3.77 11.28
CA GLN A 15 6.40 -4.37 12.59
C GLN A 15 5.39 -3.88 13.63
N LEU A 16 4.97 -2.61 13.59
CA LEU A 16 3.89 -2.10 14.45
C LEU A 16 2.56 -2.81 14.16
N ASN A 17 2.16 -2.95 12.89
CA ASN A 17 0.97 -3.71 12.50
C ASN A 17 0.98 -5.10 13.13
N ARG A 18 2.08 -5.84 12.96
CA ARG A 18 2.23 -7.20 13.49
C ARG A 18 2.15 -7.30 15.02
N VAL A 19 2.42 -6.22 15.74
CA VAL A 19 2.28 -6.16 17.21
C VAL A 19 0.82 -5.92 17.62
N PHE A 20 0.05 -5.15 16.85
CA PHE A 20 -1.31 -4.74 17.18
C PHE A 20 -2.42 -5.56 16.50
N ASP A 21 -2.08 -6.42 15.53
CA ASP A 21 -3.01 -7.20 14.71
C ASP A 21 -3.28 -8.61 15.26
N PHE A 22 -3.09 -8.82 16.56
CA PHE A 22 -3.11 -10.15 17.17
C PHE A 22 -4.43 -10.94 16.95
N VAL A 23 -5.58 -10.28 16.92
CA VAL A 23 -6.89 -10.95 16.74
C VAL A 23 -7.02 -11.51 15.33
N GLU A 24 -6.74 -10.69 14.31
CA GLU A 24 -6.85 -11.14 12.92
C GLU A 24 -5.72 -12.11 12.54
N ASP A 25 -4.49 -11.88 13.01
CA ASP A 25 -3.32 -12.72 12.70
C ASP A 25 -3.39 -14.11 13.33
N GLU A 26 -3.94 -14.24 14.54
CA GLU A 26 -4.15 -15.55 15.19
C GLU A 26 -5.03 -16.47 14.35
N ILE A 27 -5.97 -15.90 13.59
CA ILE A 27 -6.90 -16.65 12.75
C ILE A 27 -6.31 -16.88 11.35
N ASN A 28 -5.68 -15.86 10.77
CA ASN A 28 -5.24 -15.86 9.38
C ASN A 28 -3.89 -16.58 9.19
N ASP A 29 -2.99 -16.50 10.16
CA ASP A 29 -1.71 -17.22 10.18
C ASP A 29 -1.24 -17.49 11.63
N PRO A 30 -1.79 -18.53 12.28
CA PRO A 30 -1.46 -18.86 13.67
C PRO A 30 0.04 -19.08 13.90
N SER A 31 0.74 -19.59 12.88
CA SER A 31 2.17 -19.91 12.94
C SER A 31 3.05 -18.65 12.97
N ALA A 32 2.74 -17.67 12.13
CA ALA A 32 3.43 -16.39 12.10
C ALA A 32 3.07 -15.53 13.31
N TYR A 33 1.80 -15.60 13.76
CA TYR A 33 1.31 -14.97 14.97
C TYR A 33 2.06 -15.45 16.20
N ALA A 34 2.18 -16.76 16.43
CA ALA A 34 2.86 -17.31 17.61
C ALA A 34 4.30 -16.78 17.75
N LYS A 35 5.05 -16.74 16.64
CA LYS A 35 6.41 -16.16 16.60
C LYS A 35 6.41 -14.67 16.91
N ALA A 36 5.46 -13.93 16.36
CA ALA A 36 5.32 -12.49 16.58
C ALA A 36 5.00 -12.18 18.05
N TYR A 37 4.07 -12.94 18.62
CA TYR A 37 3.59 -12.75 19.98
C TYR A 37 4.71 -12.98 21.00
N LEU A 38 5.56 -14.00 20.81
CA LEU A 38 6.74 -14.24 21.64
C LEU A 38 7.75 -13.10 21.55
N ALA A 39 7.94 -12.53 20.36
CA ALA A 39 8.91 -11.46 20.11
C ALA A 39 8.32 -10.03 20.23
N ARG A 40 7.06 -9.87 20.67
CA ARG A 40 6.30 -8.61 20.54
C ARG A 40 6.97 -7.37 21.12
N PHE A 41 7.68 -7.51 22.24
CA PHE A 41 8.41 -6.40 22.85
C PHE A 41 9.63 -5.98 22.01
N ALA A 42 10.38 -6.97 21.49
CA ALA A 42 11.49 -6.71 20.59
C ALA A 42 10.99 -6.10 19.27
N LEU A 43 9.93 -6.65 18.68
CA LEU A 43 9.30 -6.11 17.46
C LEU A 43 8.86 -4.67 17.65
N ARG A 44 8.17 -4.35 18.75
CA ARG A 44 7.75 -2.98 19.06
C ARG A 44 8.93 -2.03 19.19
N ASN A 45 9.98 -2.42 19.91
CA ASN A 45 11.16 -1.58 20.10
C ASN A 45 11.92 -1.36 18.78
N MET A 46 12.08 -2.41 17.97
CA MET A 46 12.68 -2.31 16.64
C MET A 46 11.84 -1.45 15.70
N ALA A 47 10.52 -1.55 15.79
CA ALA A 47 9.61 -0.74 15.00
C ALA A 47 9.77 0.76 15.30
N MET A 48 9.76 1.12 16.59
CA MET A 48 9.97 2.49 17.04
C MET A 48 11.36 3.00 16.65
N ALA A 49 12.40 2.19 16.82
CA ALA A 49 13.76 2.54 16.41
C ALA A 49 13.85 2.78 14.90
N ALA A 50 13.20 1.96 14.07
CA ALA A 50 13.19 2.12 12.61
C ALA A 50 12.44 3.39 12.17
N ILE A 51 11.31 3.71 12.80
CA ILE A 51 10.55 4.95 12.54
C ILE A 51 11.39 6.18 12.90
N LEU A 52 12.03 6.18 14.08
CA LEU A 52 12.90 7.28 14.51
C LEU A 52 14.13 7.43 13.61
N ALA A 53 14.77 6.32 13.25
CA ALA A 53 15.90 6.32 12.32
C ALA A 53 15.49 6.83 10.93
N SER A 54 14.33 6.43 10.42
CA SER A 54 13.78 6.93 9.16
C SER A 54 13.63 8.45 9.15
N LEU A 55 13.01 9.01 10.19
CA LEU A 55 12.84 10.47 10.34
C LEU A 55 14.18 11.19 10.49
N LEU A 56 15.11 10.62 11.25
CA LEU A 56 16.45 11.18 11.43
C LEU A 56 17.22 11.21 10.10
N LEU A 57 17.19 10.14 9.32
CA LEU A 57 17.83 10.10 8.01
C LEU A 57 17.22 11.11 7.03
N SER A 58 15.88 11.25 7.05
CA SER A 58 15.19 12.27 6.26
C SER A 58 15.63 13.69 6.64
N ALA A 59 15.65 13.98 7.94
CA ALA A 59 15.99 15.30 8.48
C ALA A 59 17.43 15.69 8.16
N LEU A 60 18.37 14.75 8.29
CA LEU A 60 19.79 15.01 8.10
C LEU A 60 20.20 15.09 6.62
N PHE A 61 19.53 14.35 5.73
CA PHE A 61 20.07 14.10 4.38
C PHE A 61 19.10 14.32 3.22
N VAL A 62 17.82 14.61 3.46
CA VAL A 62 16.81 14.77 2.40
C VAL A 62 16.21 16.17 2.43
N GLY A 63 15.92 16.68 3.63
CA GLY A 63 15.53 18.07 3.85
C GLY A 63 14.21 18.24 4.61
N PRO A 64 13.92 19.46 5.07
CA PRO A 64 12.81 19.71 5.98
C PRO A 64 11.44 19.45 5.36
N ALA A 65 11.21 19.83 4.10
CA ALA A 65 9.94 19.60 3.40
C ALA A 65 9.64 18.10 3.22
N ALA A 66 10.63 17.32 2.77
CA ALA A 66 10.51 15.87 2.64
C ALA A 66 10.29 15.20 4.01
N THR A 67 10.96 15.69 5.06
CA THR A 67 10.79 15.20 6.43
C THR A 67 9.39 15.46 6.97
N ALA A 68 8.82 16.64 6.73
CA ALA A 68 7.45 16.94 7.09
C ALA A 68 6.47 16.01 6.37
N LEU A 69 6.66 15.78 5.06
CA LEU A 69 5.85 14.85 4.28
C LEU A 69 5.93 13.41 4.82
N LEU A 70 7.15 12.93 5.09
CA LEU A 70 7.37 11.60 5.66
C LEU A 70 6.74 11.48 7.06
N THR A 71 6.80 12.54 7.87
CA THR A 71 6.18 12.58 9.20
C THR A 71 4.66 12.43 9.11
N VAL A 72 3.99 13.16 8.22
CA VAL A 72 2.54 13.02 7.98
C VAL A 72 2.20 11.61 7.48
N THR A 73 3.02 11.07 6.58
CA THR A 73 2.87 9.73 6.03
C THR A 73 2.99 8.64 7.10
N LEU A 74 3.99 8.76 7.97
CA LEU A 74 4.18 7.88 9.13
C LEU A 74 3.06 8.01 10.15
N LEU A 75 2.57 9.22 10.41
CA LEU A 75 1.44 9.44 11.31
C LEU A 75 0.18 8.73 10.80
N ALA A 76 -0.11 8.81 9.50
CA ALA A 76 -1.20 8.07 8.89
C ALA A 76 -1.02 6.54 9.07
N GLY A 77 0.19 6.03 8.85
CA GLY A 77 0.52 4.62 9.10
C GLY A 77 0.35 4.21 10.57
N VAL A 78 0.81 5.02 11.52
CA VAL A 78 0.66 4.74 12.96
C VAL A 78 -0.81 4.76 13.37
N LEU A 79 -1.61 5.73 12.92
CA LEU A 79 -3.04 5.79 13.23
C LEU A 79 -3.84 4.67 12.54
N TYR A 80 -3.31 4.11 11.46
CA TYR A 80 -3.82 2.90 10.81
C TYR A 80 -3.58 1.65 11.66
N SER A 81 -2.36 1.48 12.18
CA SER A 81 -1.92 0.30 12.95
C SER A 81 -2.36 0.31 14.41
N VAL A 82 -2.23 1.46 15.07
CA VAL A 82 -2.30 1.58 16.53
C VAL A 82 -3.71 2.00 16.95
N PRO A 83 -4.32 1.33 17.94
CA PRO A 83 -5.62 1.70 18.48
C PRO A 83 -5.59 3.08 19.17
N PHE A 84 -6.19 4.10 18.55
CA PHE A 84 -6.12 5.50 19.01
C PHE A 84 -7.44 6.03 19.60
N PHE A 85 -8.61 5.64 19.08
CA PHE A 85 -9.90 6.24 19.46
C PHE A 85 -10.60 5.47 20.58
N LYS A 86 -10.71 6.04 21.79
CA LYS A 86 -11.55 5.48 22.86
C LYS A 86 -13.04 5.81 22.63
N ARG A 87 -13.92 4.80 22.52
CA ARG A 87 -15.37 5.00 22.71
C ARG A 87 -15.74 4.78 24.18
N LYS A 88 -16.90 5.31 24.62
CA LYS A 88 -17.49 5.23 25.98
C LYS A 88 -17.75 3.80 26.54
N ARG A 89 -17.17 2.74 25.97
CA ARG A 89 -17.27 1.35 26.44
C ARG A 89 -15.98 0.54 26.17
N GLY A 90 -14.81 1.13 26.39
CA GLY A 90 -13.55 0.36 26.46
C GLY A 90 -12.98 -0.18 25.14
N GLU A 91 -13.70 -0.09 24.03
CA GLU A 91 -13.18 -0.47 22.71
C GLU A 91 -12.41 0.69 22.06
N SER A 92 -11.13 0.45 21.76
CA SER A 92 -10.32 1.37 20.99
C SER A 92 -10.45 1.08 19.50
N ARG A 93 -10.71 2.11 18.67
CA ARG A 93 -10.80 1.97 17.22
C ARG A 93 -9.53 2.40 16.49
N ARG A 94 -9.20 1.65 15.44
CA ARG A 94 -8.13 1.91 14.45
C ARG A 94 -8.75 2.49 13.17
N ILE A 95 -8.00 3.30 12.40
CA ILE A 95 -8.51 3.85 11.13
C ILE A 95 -8.98 2.73 10.19
N LYS A 96 -8.25 1.61 10.15
CA LYS A 96 -8.54 0.46 9.29
C LYS A 96 -9.86 -0.25 9.59
N GLN A 97 -10.52 0.03 10.71
CA GLN A 97 -11.83 -0.54 11.04
C GLN A 97 -13.00 0.20 10.37
N VAL A 98 -12.75 1.34 9.73
CA VAL A 98 -13.75 2.05 8.92
C VAL A 98 -13.75 1.48 7.51
N ILE A 99 -14.94 1.18 6.98
CA ILE A 99 -15.13 0.63 5.62
C ILE A 99 -14.40 1.50 4.60
N GLY A 100 -13.63 0.85 3.74
CA GLY A 100 -12.87 1.50 2.67
C GLY A 100 -11.56 2.13 3.13
N LEU A 101 -11.45 2.62 4.37
CA LEU A 101 -10.19 3.20 4.87
C LEU A 101 -9.08 2.15 5.03
N LYS A 102 -9.44 0.88 5.25
CA LYS A 102 -8.49 -0.24 5.19
C LYS A 102 -7.71 -0.26 3.88
N ASN A 103 -8.39 0.00 2.76
CA ASN A 103 -7.78 -0.06 1.42
C ASN A 103 -7.27 1.31 0.94
N ILE A 104 -8.00 2.39 1.22
CA ILE A 104 -7.68 3.74 0.74
C ILE A 104 -6.40 4.27 1.39
N VAL A 105 -6.21 4.06 2.70
CA VAL A 105 -5.04 4.61 3.41
C VAL A 105 -3.73 4.05 2.87
N PRO A 106 -3.53 2.71 2.76
CA PRO A 106 -2.31 2.18 2.14
C PRO A 106 -2.14 2.62 0.69
N SER A 107 -3.25 2.67 -0.08
CA SER A 107 -3.24 3.09 -1.49
C SER A 107 -2.89 4.56 -1.71
N ALA A 108 -2.95 5.40 -0.68
CA ALA A 108 -2.50 6.79 -0.70
C ALA A 108 -1.09 6.94 -0.10
N VAL A 109 -0.84 6.28 1.03
CA VAL A 109 0.42 6.37 1.80
C VAL A 109 1.61 5.81 1.03
N TRP A 110 1.47 4.65 0.40
CA TRP A 110 2.57 4.01 -0.32
C TRP A 110 3.08 4.83 -1.52
N PRO A 111 2.21 5.33 -2.42
CA PRO A 111 2.65 6.21 -3.50
C PRO A 111 3.32 7.51 -3.00
N ILE A 112 2.80 8.10 -1.92
CA ILE A 112 3.42 9.30 -1.33
C ILE A 112 4.83 8.98 -0.85
N ALA A 113 5.01 7.87 -0.12
CA ALA A 113 6.31 7.45 0.39
C ALA A 113 7.28 7.02 -0.73
N ALA A 114 6.80 6.30 -1.74
CA ALA A 114 7.64 5.69 -2.78
C ALA A 114 7.97 6.65 -3.93
N VAL A 115 7.11 7.63 -4.22
CA VAL A 115 7.22 8.50 -5.40
C VAL A 115 7.33 9.97 -5.02
N LEU A 116 6.36 10.49 -4.25
CA LEU A 116 6.35 11.93 -3.93
C LEU A 116 7.51 12.31 -3.00
N TYR A 117 7.79 11.49 -1.99
CA TYR A 117 8.86 11.75 -1.01
C TYR A 117 10.27 11.83 -1.64
N PRO A 118 10.71 10.92 -2.53
CA PRO A 118 11.95 11.15 -3.26
C PRO A 118 11.81 12.25 -4.33
N GLY A 119 10.62 12.42 -4.92
CA GLY A 119 10.35 13.38 -5.99
C GLY A 119 10.40 14.85 -5.56
N ILE A 120 9.96 15.18 -4.34
CA ILE A 120 9.97 16.56 -3.82
C ILE A 120 11.40 17.09 -3.58
N SER A 121 12.36 16.18 -3.43
CA SER A 121 13.78 16.51 -3.32
C SER A 121 14.51 16.50 -4.67
N SER A 122 13.81 16.20 -5.77
CA SER A 122 14.37 16.26 -7.12
C SER A 122 14.42 17.71 -7.61
N PRO A 123 15.52 18.17 -8.23
CA PRO A 123 15.65 19.52 -8.75
C PRO A 123 14.76 19.81 -9.98
N ASP A 124 14.41 18.78 -10.77
CA ASP A 124 13.53 18.90 -11.93
C ASP A 124 12.51 17.74 -11.97
N PRO A 125 11.43 17.82 -11.19
CA PRO A 125 10.40 16.79 -11.19
C PRO A 125 9.45 16.99 -12.38
N HIS A 126 9.48 16.05 -13.32
CA HIS A 126 8.47 15.97 -14.39
C HIS A 126 7.09 15.65 -13.80
N MET A 127 6.29 16.70 -13.56
CA MET A 127 5.04 16.63 -12.80
C MET A 127 4.03 15.61 -13.35
N LEU A 128 3.83 15.56 -14.66
CA LEU A 128 2.88 14.62 -15.28
C LEU A 128 3.26 13.17 -14.98
N GLN A 129 4.52 12.81 -15.20
CA GLN A 129 5.07 11.47 -14.94
C GLN A 129 5.02 11.14 -13.45
N LEU A 130 5.26 12.12 -12.58
CA LEU A 130 5.13 11.97 -11.13
C LEU A 130 3.69 11.62 -10.73
N PHE A 131 2.70 12.35 -11.24
CA PHE A 131 1.28 12.07 -10.97
C PHE A 131 0.85 10.71 -11.51
N LEU A 132 1.31 10.33 -12.71
CA LEU A 132 1.02 9.01 -13.27
C LEU A 132 1.66 7.87 -12.48
N ALA A 133 2.89 8.05 -12.00
CA ALA A 133 3.55 7.07 -11.13
C ALA A 133 2.83 6.94 -9.77
N ILE A 134 2.35 8.05 -9.19
CA ILE A 134 1.51 8.01 -7.99
C ILE A 134 0.22 7.21 -8.26
N ALA A 135 -0.50 7.54 -9.34
CA ALA A 135 -1.74 6.86 -9.71
C ALA A 135 -1.52 5.37 -9.99
N LEU A 136 -0.40 5.00 -10.63
CA LEU A 136 -0.02 3.62 -10.89
C LEU A 136 0.11 2.84 -9.57
N ILE A 137 0.96 3.33 -8.67
CA ILE A 137 1.21 2.67 -7.39
C ILE A 137 -0.08 2.63 -6.55
N SER A 138 -0.91 3.68 -6.61
CA SER A 138 -2.21 3.69 -5.93
C SER A 138 -3.10 2.56 -6.43
N CYS A 139 -3.24 2.39 -7.74
CA CYS A 139 -4.04 1.31 -8.32
C CYS A 139 -3.48 -0.07 -7.94
N SER A 140 -2.17 -0.26 -8.06
CA SER A 140 -1.48 -1.50 -7.71
C SER A 140 -1.68 -1.89 -6.25
N VAL A 141 -1.45 -0.95 -5.32
CA VAL A 141 -1.65 -1.19 -3.88
C VAL A 141 -3.12 -1.46 -3.59
N PHE A 142 -4.04 -0.72 -4.23
CA PHE A 142 -5.47 -0.92 -4.00
C PHE A 142 -5.94 -2.33 -4.40
N ILE A 143 -5.45 -2.86 -5.53
CA ILE A 143 -5.73 -4.24 -5.95
C ILE A 143 -5.23 -5.24 -4.89
N ILE A 144 -3.99 -5.06 -4.42
CA ILE A 144 -3.37 -5.95 -3.44
C ILE A 144 -4.14 -5.93 -2.11
N GLU A 145 -4.51 -4.73 -1.62
CA GLU A 145 -5.27 -4.59 -0.37
C GLU A 145 -6.63 -5.29 -0.46
N VAL A 146 -7.36 -5.13 -1.57
CA VAL A 146 -8.65 -5.84 -1.74
C VAL A 146 -8.45 -7.35 -1.87
N ALA A 147 -7.39 -7.81 -2.53
CA ALA A 147 -7.06 -9.23 -2.61
C ALA A 147 -6.69 -9.82 -1.24
N TRP A 148 -5.97 -9.07 -0.41
CA TRP A 148 -5.68 -9.45 0.98
C TRP A 148 -6.94 -9.47 1.84
N ASP A 149 -7.90 -8.57 1.64
CA ASP A 149 -9.18 -8.62 2.35
C ASP A 149 -10.00 -9.88 2.04
N ILE A 150 -9.87 -10.45 0.83
CA ILE A 150 -10.49 -11.75 0.51
C ILE A 150 -9.80 -12.87 1.28
N ARG A 151 -8.47 -12.90 1.22
CA ARG A 151 -7.62 -13.88 1.90
C ARG A 151 -7.84 -13.89 3.41
N ASP A 152 -7.93 -12.71 4.00
CA ASP A 152 -7.93 -12.48 5.45
C ASP A 152 -9.35 -12.21 6.01
N SER A 153 -10.38 -12.45 5.19
CA SER A 153 -11.80 -12.14 5.48
C SER A 153 -12.33 -12.76 6.78
N ARG A 154 -11.82 -13.93 7.17
CA ARG A 154 -12.21 -14.61 8.42
C ARG A 154 -11.66 -13.86 9.64
N GLY A 155 -10.37 -13.56 9.67
CA GLY A 155 -9.74 -12.82 10.77
C GLY A 155 -10.31 -11.41 10.88
N ASP A 156 -10.52 -10.72 9.76
CA ASP A 156 -11.13 -9.39 9.73
C ASP A 156 -12.52 -9.36 10.38
N ARG A 157 -13.37 -10.35 10.07
CA ARG A 157 -14.71 -10.44 10.63
C ARG A 157 -14.70 -10.61 12.15
N VAL A 158 -13.78 -11.42 12.67
CA VAL A 158 -13.64 -11.64 14.12
C VAL A 158 -13.04 -10.40 14.81
N ALA A 159 -12.11 -9.70 14.16
CA ALA A 159 -11.52 -8.45 14.63
C ALA A 159 -12.44 -7.23 14.51
N GLY A 160 -13.67 -7.39 13.99
CA GLY A 160 -14.63 -6.31 13.78
C GLY A 160 -14.18 -5.30 12.71
N ILE A 161 -13.31 -5.73 11.79
CA ILE A 161 -12.79 -4.91 10.70
C ILE A 161 -13.77 -5.01 9.53
N SER A 162 -14.36 -3.87 9.16
CA SER A 162 -15.27 -3.80 8.03
C SER A 162 -14.50 -3.43 6.76
N THR A 163 -14.39 -4.35 5.83
CA THR A 163 -13.69 -4.21 4.55
C THR A 163 -14.67 -4.10 3.37
N LEU A 164 -14.19 -3.69 2.19
CA LEU A 164 -14.99 -3.72 0.96
C LEU A 164 -15.53 -5.13 0.68
N VAL A 165 -14.73 -6.17 0.96
CA VAL A 165 -15.11 -7.57 0.80
C VAL A 165 -16.25 -7.96 1.74
N THR A 166 -16.17 -7.58 3.02
CA THR A 166 -17.25 -7.87 3.98
C THR A 166 -18.54 -7.08 3.70
N ALA A 167 -18.43 -5.89 3.10
CA ALA A 167 -19.57 -5.02 2.82
C ALA A 167 -20.28 -5.37 1.50
N PHE A 168 -19.53 -5.75 0.45
CA PHE A 168 -20.06 -5.89 -0.91
C PHE A 168 -19.87 -7.30 -1.51
N GLY A 169 -19.12 -8.19 -0.86
CA GLY A 169 -18.74 -9.49 -1.38
C GLY A 169 -17.52 -9.43 -2.31
N HIS A 170 -16.94 -10.60 -2.62
CA HIS A 170 -15.64 -10.70 -3.30
C HIS A 170 -15.64 -10.02 -4.69
N THR A 171 -16.64 -10.32 -5.51
CA THR A 171 -16.72 -9.81 -6.89
C THR A 171 -16.87 -8.30 -6.93
N ARG A 172 -17.84 -7.74 -6.18
CA ARG A 172 -18.09 -6.28 -6.19
C ARG A 172 -16.91 -5.52 -5.59
N ALA A 173 -16.28 -6.06 -4.55
CA ALA A 173 -15.08 -5.46 -3.97
C ALA A 173 -13.94 -5.34 -4.99
N LEU A 174 -13.71 -6.37 -5.82
CA LEU A 174 -12.67 -6.38 -6.84
C LEU A 174 -13.02 -5.59 -8.12
N LEU A 175 -14.31 -5.38 -8.42
CA LEU A 175 -14.72 -4.52 -9.54
C LEU A 175 -14.33 -3.05 -9.31
N ILE A 176 -14.22 -2.59 -8.06
CA ILE A 176 -13.81 -1.22 -7.73
C ILE A 176 -12.36 -0.93 -8.16
N PRO A 177 -11.32 -1.67 -7.70
CA PRO A 177 -9.95 -1.47 -8.17
C PRO A 177 -9.77 -1.82 -9.65
N PHE A 178 -10.58 -2.73 -10.21
CA PHE A 178 -10.59 -2.99 -11.66
C PHE A 178 -11.04 -1.75 -12.46
N GLY A 179 -12.14 -1.10 -12.05
CA GLY A 179 -12.62 0.13 -12.67
C GLY A 179 -11.63 1.29 -12.53
N ALA A 180 -11.03 1.46 -11.35
CA ALA A 180 -10.00 2.48 -11.11
C ALA A 180 -8.78 2.26 -12.03
N SER A 181 -8.29 1.02 -12.11
CA SER A 181 -7.16 0.65 -12.97
C SER A 181 -7.47 0.84 -14.45
N SER A 182 -8.70 0.51 -14.88
CA SER A 182 -9.14 0.70 -16.27
C SER A 182 -9.20 2.18 -16.64
N SER A 183 -9.66 3.03 -15.72
CA SER A 183 -9.70 4.49 -15.89
C SER A 183 -8.29 5.08 -15.99
N TYR A 184 -7.36 4.58 -15.16
CA TYR A 184 -5.95 4.94 -15.25
C TYR A 184 -5.33 4.53 -16.60
N ALA A 185 -5.53 3.27 -17.02
CA ALA A 185 -5.01 2.77 -18.29
C ALA A 185 -5.53 3.57 -19.50
N LEU A 186 -6.83 3.91 -19.49
CA LEU A 186 -7.43 4.74 -20.54
C LEU A 186 -6.82 6.15 -20.56
N SER A 187 -6.59 6.75 -19.40
CA SER A 187 -5.95 8.07 -19.29
C SER A 187 -4.53 8.05 -19.85
N VAL A 188 -3.76 7.00 -19.56
CA VAL A 188 -2.41 6.80 -20.12
C VAL A 188 -2.47 6.63 -21.65
N ALA A 189 -3.38 5.79 -22.14
CA ALA A 189 -3.54 5.57 -23.57
C ALA A 189 -3.92 6.86 -24.32
N LEU A 190 -4.81 7.67 -23.74
CA LEU A 190 -5.18 8.98 -24.28
C LEU A 190 -3.98 9.92 -24.34
N LEU A 191 -3.20 10.02 -23.26
CA LEU A 191 -1.99 10.87 -23.22
C LEU A 191 -0.92 10.43 -24.23
N VAL A 192 -0.76 9.12 -24.45
CA VAL A 192 0.11 8.58 -25.51
C VAL A 192 -0.44 8.96 -26.89
N PHE A 193 -1.73 8.77 -27.13
CA PHE A 193 -2.37 9.10 -28.41
C PHE A 193 -2.26 10.59 -28.74
N LEU A 194 -2.39 11.46 -27.74
CA LEU A 194 -2.22 12.90 -27.87
C LEU A 194 -0.74 13.34 -27.95
N GLY A 195 0.22 12.41 -27.97
CA GLY A 195 1.65 12.70 -28.08
C GLY A 195 2.30 13.30 -26.82
N HIS A 196 1.61 13.28 -25.68
CA HIS A 196 2.13 13.82 -24.41
C HIS A 196 3.02 12.81 -23.66
N LEU A 197 2.93 11.52 -24.02
CA LEU A 197 3.72 10.44 -23.42
C LEU A 197 4.30 9.53 -24.49
N SER A 198 5.48 8.96 -24.22
CA SER A 198 6.04 7.88 -25.03
C SER A 198 5.11 6.65 -25.02
N PRO A 199 4.97 5.91 -26.13
CA PRO A 199 4.23 4.65 -26.18
C PRO A 199 4.66 3.60 -25.15
N LEU A 200 5.88 3.71 -24.63
CA LEU A 200 6.36 2.84 -23.54
C LEU A 200 5.50 2.92 -22.27
N TRP A 201 4.76 4.02 -22.06
CA TRP A 201 3.83 4.17 -20.94
C TRP A 201 2.61 3.24 -21.02
N LEU A 202 2.28 2.69 -22.19
CA LEU A 202 1.19 1.72 -22.34
C LEU A 202 1.41 0.46 -21.50
N LEU A 203 2.68 0.04 -21.32
CA LEU A 203 3.03 -1.12 -20.52
C LEU A 203 2.68 -0.93 -19.02
N PRO A 204 3.23 0.06 -18.29
CA PRO A 204 2.80 0.33 -16.92
C PRO A 204 1.33 0.76 -16.83
N GLY A 205 0.75 1.34 -17.89
CA GLY A 205 -0.68 1.62 -17.98
C GLY A 205 -1.57 0.37 -17.89
N PHE A 206 -1.20 -0.69 -18.62
CA PHE A 206 -2.00 -1.90 -18.74
C PHE A 206 -1.86 -2.88 -17.56
N LEU A 207 -0.69 -2.94 -16.93
CA LEU A 207 -0.39 -3.96 -15.92
C LEU A 207 -1.31 -3.98 -14.68
N PRO A 208 -1.76 -2.84 -14.12
CA PRO A 208 -2.75 -2.85 -13.05
C PRO A 208 -4.10 -3.44 -13.48
N VAL A 209 -4.52 -3.19 -14.73
CA VAL A 209 -5.76 -3.79 -15.27
C VAL A 209 -5.64 -5.30 -15.34
N LEU A 210 -4.51 -5.79 -15.86
CA LEU A 210 -4.21 -7.22 -15.90
C LEU A 210 -4.19 -7.82 -14.49
N SER A 211 -3.54 -7.15 -13.52
CA SER A 211 -3.50 -7.62 -12.13
C SER A 211 -4.89 -7.68 -11.50
N ALA A 212 -5.72 -6.66 -11.69
CA ALA A 212 -7.10 -6.64 -11.21
C ALA A 212 -7.96 -7.74 -11.87
N ALA A 213 -7.77 -7.99 -13.17
CA ALA A 213 -8.43 -9.08 -13.88
C ALA A 213 -8.02 -10.46 -13.32
N ILE A 214 -6.73 -10.68 -13.08
CA ILE A 214 -6.22 -11.90 -12.45
C ILE A 214 -6.83 -12.07 -11.04
N ALA A 215 -6.89 -11.00 -10.25
CA ALA A 215 -7.52 -11.03 -8.94
C ALA A 215 -9.01 -11.41 -9.01
N LEU A 216 -9.76 -10.90 -9.99
CA LEU A 216 -11.15 -11.27 -10.26
C LEU A 216 -11.32 -12.74 -10.64
N LEU A 217 -10.44 -13.26 -11.50
CA LEU A 217 -10.42 -14.68 -11.89
C LEU A 217 -10.07 -15.58 -10.70
N TRP A 218 -9.19 -15.12 -9.81
CA TRP A 218 -8.77 -15.84 -8.62
C TRP A 218 -9.60 -15.53 -7.37
N LYS A 219 -10.74 -14.83 -7.47
CA LYS A 219 -11.51 -14.36 -6.30
C LYS A 219 -11.86 -15.45 -5.28
N ASP A 220 -12.15 -16.66 -5.74
CA ASP A 220 -12.48 -17.81 -4.87
C ASP A 220 -11.17 -18.45 -4.37
N SER A 221 -10.19 -18.46 -5.27
CA SER A 221 -8.78 -18.84 -5.08
C SER A 221 -8.05 -18.20 -3.91
N LEU A 222 -8.23 -16.88 -3.83
CA LEU A 222 -7.51 -15.99 -2.94
C LEU A 222 -7.83 -16.26 -1.47
N ALA A 223 -9.04 -16.76 -1.18
CA ALA A 223 -9.43 -17.18 0.16
C ALA A 223 -8.75 -18.48 0.60
N GLU A 224 -8.34 -19.34 -0.36
CA GLU A 224 -7.81 -20.67 -0.09
C GLU A 224 -6.28 -20.72 -0.01
N SER A 225 -5.58 -19.83 -0.74
CA SER A 225 -4.12 -19.86 -0.84
C SER A 225 -3.50 -18.47 -0.69
N ARG A 226 -2.65 -18.32 0.34
CA ARG A 226 -1.89 -17.08 0.59
C ARG A 226 -0.91 -16.78 -0.54
N ASP A 227 -0.37 -17.80 -1.21
CA ASP A 227 0.62 -17.67 -2.30
C ASP A 227 0.09 -16.87 -3.49
N ARG A 228 -1.19 -16.98 -3.81
CA ARG A 228 -1.80 -16.23 -4.92
C ARG A 228 -1.77 -14.72 -4.69
N SER A 229 -1.97 -14.31 -3.44
CA SER A 229 -1.83 -12.90 -3.07
C SER A 229 -0.37 -12.42 -3.20
N HIS A 230 0.61 -13.29 -2.93
CA HIS A 230 2.02 -12.98 -3.13
C HIS A 230 2.39 -12.90 -4.61
N ILE A 231 1.80 -13.74 -5.46
CA ILE A 231 1.96 -13.65 -6.91
C ILE A 231 1.39 -12.32 -7.44
N LEU A 232 0.25 -11.86 -6.94
CA LEU A 232 -0.30 -10.54 -7.29
C LEU A 232 0.64 -9.41 -6.89
N VAL A 233 1.28 -9.49 -5.71
CA VAL A 233 2.32 -8.52 -5.31
C VAL A 233 3.48 -8.55 -6.30
N LEU A 234 3.97 -9.74 -6.67
CA LEU A 234 5.07 -9.87 -7.63
C LEU A 234 4.73 -9.26 -8.99
N ILE A 235 3.54 -9.53 -9.53
CA ILE A 235 3.06 -8.95 -10.79
C ILE A 235 3.07 -7.42 -10.73
N ASN A 236 2.57 -6.83 -9.63
CA ASN A 236 2.56 -5.38 -9.45
C ASN A 236 3.96 -4.79 -9.27
N VAL A 237 4.87 -5.46 -8.57
CA VAL A 237 6.26 -5.01 -8.44
C VAL A 237 6.99 -5.04 -9.78
N LEU A 238 6.76 -6.08 -10.59
CA LEU A 238 7.31 -6.16 -11.95
C LEU A 238 6.77 -5.03 -12.84
N ALA A 239 5.54 -4.55 -12.60
CA ALA A 239 4.98 -3.39 -13.29
C ALA A 239 5.68 -2.06 -12.99
N LEU A 240 6.47 -1.99 -11.91
CA LEU A 240 7.29 -0.84 -11.57
C LEU A 240 8.65 -0.85 -12.29
N ILE A 241 9.09 -1.99 -12.82
CA ILE A 241 10.36 -2.06 -13.59
C ILE A 241 10.31 -1.18 -14.84
N PRO A 242 9.24 -1.23 -15.66
CA PRO A 242 9.06 -0.31 -16.78
C PRO A 242 9.14 1.16 -16.39
N LEU A 243 8.64 1.58 -15.21
CA LEU A 243 8.75 2.97 -14.77
C LEU A 243 10.21 3.44 -14.64
N GLY A 244 11.09 2.56 -14.14
CA GLY A 244 12.52 2.84 -14.06
C GLY A 244 13.18 2.96 -15.44
N LEU A 245 12.62 2.30 -16.45
CA LEU A 245 13.06 2.40 -17.84
C LEU A 245 12.49 3.65 -18.53
N THR A 246 11.21 3.98 -18.32
CA THR A 246 10.56 5.17 -18.90
C THR A 246 11.04 6.48 -18.27
N GLY A 247 11.47 6.46 -17.00
CA GLY A 247 12.03 7.62 -16.30
C GLY A 247 13.43 8.04 -16.75
N ARG A 248 14.10 7.24 -17.61
CA ARG A 248 15.45 7.52 -18.11
C ARG A 248 15.49 8.15 -19.51
N TRP A 249 14.36 8.30 -20.19
CA TRP A 249 14.31 8.71 -21.61
C TRP A 249 13.17 9.70 -21.89
N GLY A 250 13.15 10.78 -21.12
CA GLY A 250 12.27 11.94 -21.33
C GLY A 250 13.08 13.19 -21.66
N ALA A 251 13.99 13.09 -22.63
CA ALA A 251 14.55 14.19 -23.41
C ALA A 251 14.49 13.79 -24.88
#